data_AF-A0A9X3PUK7-F1
#
_entry.id   AF-A0A9X3PUK7-F1
#
_cell.length_a   1.000
_cell.length_b   1.000
_cell.length_c   1.000
_cell.angle_alpha   90.00
_cell.angle_beta   90.00
_cell.angle_gamma   90.00
#
_symmetry.space_group_name_H-M   'P 1'
#
loop_
_entity.id
_entity.type
_entity.pdbx_description
1 polymer ?
#
loop_
_entity_poly.entity_id
_entity_poly.type
_entity_poly.pdbx_seq_one_letter_code
_entity_poly.pdbx_strand_id
1 'polypeptide(L)'
;LASSQLLPQEFAVVGLARTPMSSADFREKLGREIHEYATGPVDPALWDWLAQRLYYISGDFRDSHAYQQLQDLLAQVDKSR
;
A
#
# COMPACT_ATOMS: atom_id res chain seq x y z
N LEU A 1 2.17 -11.52 9.25
CA LEU A 1 3.22 -10.46 9.21
C LEU A 1 2.79 -9.25 10.03
N ALA A 2 1.79 -8.47 9.62
CA ALA A 2 1.26 -7.35 10.41
C ALA A 2 0.71 -7.79 11.77
N SER A 3 -0.14 -8.84 11.80
CA SER A 3 -0.68 -9.41 13.04
C SER A 3 0.36 -10.09 13.94
N SER A 4 1.61 -10.20 13.47
CA SER A 4 2.73 -10.83 14.21
C SER A 4 3.73 -9.81 14.73
N GLN A 5 3.46 -8.49 14.62
CA GLN A 5 4.35 -7.39 15.00
C GLN A 5 5.75 -7.43 14.38
N LEU A 6 5.93 -8.13 13.25
CA LEU A 6 7.22 -8.23 12.56
C LEU A 6 7.47 -7.08 11.57
N LEU A 7 6.52 -6.16 11.44
CA LEU A 7 6.65 -4.98 10.60
C LEU A 7 7.21 -3.83 11.46
N PRO A 8 8.26 -3.13 11.01
CA PRO A 8 8.72 -1.92 11.65
C PRO A 8 7.58 -0.90 11.81
N GLN A 9 7.67 -0.06 12.83
CA GLN A 9 6.70 1.02 13.07
C GLN A 9 6.58 1.96 11.85
N GLU A 10 7.68 2.09 11.11
CA GLU A 10 7.84 2.83 9.87
C GLU A 10 7.72 1.90 8.66
N PHE A 11 6.53 1.34 8.45
CA PHE A 11 6.24 0.50 7.29
C PHE A 11 5.32 1.20 6.29
N ALA A 12 5.63 1.06 5.00
CA ALA A 12 4.80 1.51 3.89
C ALA A 12 4.78 0.46 2.78
N VAL A 13 3.65 0.38 2.08
CA VAL A 13 3.45 -0.54 0.97
C VAL A 13 3.07 0.27 -0.26
N VAL A 14 3.88 0.16 -1.31
CA VAL A 14 3.61 0.80 -2.60
C VAL A 14 3.32 -0.29 -3.63
N GLY A 15 2.11 -0.27 -4.18
CA GLY A 15 1.74 -1.09 -5.33
C GLY A 15 2.06 -0.35 -6.63
N LEU A 16 2.81 -0.97 -7.54
CA LEU A 16 3.03 -0.49 -8.90
C LEU A 16 2.36 -1.45 -9.88
N ALA A 17 1.42 -0.94 -10.69
CA ALA A 17 0.79 -1.73 -11.73
C ALA A 17 0.32 -0.85 -12.90
N ARG A 18 0.03 -1.50 -14.04
CA ARG A 18 -0.41 -0.82 -15.26
C ARG A 18 -1.83 -0.26 -15.19
N THR A 19 -2.64 -0.78 -14.28
CA THR A 19 -4.05 -0.37 -14.15
C THR A 19 -4.11 1.05 -13.58
N PRO A 20 -4.79 2.00 -14.25
CA PRO A 20 -4.99 3.33 -13.70
C PRO A 20 -5.94 3.23 -12.50
N MET A 21 -5.41 3.40 -11.29
CA MET A 21 -6.16 3.30 -10.05
C MET A 21 -5.60 4.31 -9.04
N SER A 22 -6.46 4.88 -8.21
CA SER A 22 -6.02 5.78 -7.14
C SER A 22 -5.57 4.98 -5.92
N SER A 23 -4.75 5.59 -5.06
CA SER A 23 -4.42 4.98 -3.76
C SER A 23 -5.66 4.71 -2.90
N ALA A 24 -6.70 5.56 -3.00
CA ALA A 24 -7.98 5.35 -2.32
C ALA A 24 -8.72 4.11 -2.83
N ASP A 25 -8.85 3.98 -4.15
CA ASP A 25 -9.48 2.82 -4.78
C ASP A 25 -8.72 1.53 -4.42
N PHE A 26 -7.39 1.58 -4.42
CA PHE A 26 -6.54 0.44 -4.05
C PHE A 26 -6.77 -0.01 -2.60
N ARG A 27 -6.90 0.94 -1.67
CA ARG A 27 -7.25 0.66 -0.26
C ARG A 27 -8.62 0.03 -0.13
N GLU A 28 -9.62 0.55 -0.85
CA GLU A 28 -10.96 -0.02 -0.81
C GLU A 28 -10.97 -1.45 -1.35
N LYS A 29 -10.30 -1.68 -2.48
CA LYS A 29 -10.18 -3.01 -3.08
C LYS A 29 -9.50 -4.00 -2.13
N LEU A 30 -8.33 -3.65 -1.60
CA LEU A 30 -7.63 -4.50 -0.64
C LEU A 30 -8.42 -4.69 0.65
N GLY A 31 -9.21 -3.69 1.07
CA GLY A 31 -10.10 -3.80 2.22
C GLY A 31 -11.19 -4.85 2.01
N ARG A 32 -11.73 -4.97 0.80
CA ARG A 32 -12.67 -6.04 0.47
C ARG A 32 -11.95 -7.39 0.42
N GLU A 33 -10.82 -7.45 -0.28
CA GLU A 33 -10.05 -8.69 -0.46
C GLU A 33 -9.50 -9.22 0.87
N ILE A 34 -9.05 -8.38 1.79
CA ILE A 34 -8.54 -8.86 3.08
C ILE A 34 -9.63 -9.49 3.95
N HIS A 35 -10.87 -9.00 3.87
CA HIS A 35 -11.99 -9.63 4.58
C HIS A 35 -12.39 -10.97 3.94
N GLU A 36 -12.15 -11.13 2.63
CA GLU A 36 -12.47 -12.35 1.89
C GLU A 36 -11.37 -13.42 2.02
N TYR A 37 -10.10 -13.03 2.01
CA TYR A 37 -8.95 -13.94 1.96
C TYR A 37 -8.21 -14.09 3.29
N ALA A 38 -8.51 -13.29 4.33
CA ALA A 38 -7.88 -13.47 5.62
C ALA A 38 -8.29 -14.81 6.24
N THR A 39 -7.31 -15.61 6.60
CA THR A 39 -7.50 -16.91 7.27
C THR A 39 -7.83 -16.77 8.76
N GLY A 40 -8.09 -15.56 9.25
CA GLY A 40 -8.35 -15.26 10.66
C GLY A 40 -8.98 -13.86 10.84
N PRO A 41 -9.40 -13.51 12.06
CA PRO A 41 -10.03 -12.22 12.32
C PRO A 41 -9.08 -11.06 12.00
N VAL A 42 -9.56 -10.13 11.18
CA VAL A 42 -8.86 -8.88 10.85
C VAL A 42 -9.27 -7.82 11.88
N ASP A 43 -8.33 -7.36 12.70
CA ASP A 43 -8.57 -6.27 13.63
C ASP A 43 -8.80 -4.96 12.83
N PRO A 44 -9.96 -4.29 12.99
CA PRO A 44 -10.27 -3.05 12.27
C PRO A 44 -9.24 -1.94 12.51
N ALA A 45 -8.68 -1.83 13.71
CA ALA A 45 -7.68 -0.82 14.03
C ALA A 45 -6.34 -1.11 13.35
N LEU A 46 -5.95 -2.39 13.28
CA LEU A 46 -4.77 -2.83 12.54
C LEU A 46 -4.96 -2.62 11.03
N TRP A 47 -6.17 -2.88 10.53
CA TRP A 47 -6.50 -2.64 9.13
C TRP A 47 -6.45 -1.15 8.79
N ASP A 48 -7.05 -0.27 9.59
CA ASP A 48 -6.99 1.18 9.35
C ASP A 48 -5.55 1.69 9.36
N TRP A 49 -4.74 1.22 10.31
CA TRP A 49 -3.31 1.49 10.37
C TRP A 49 -2.59 1.06 9.08
N LEU A 50 -2.88 -0.14 8.56
CA LEU A 50 -2.29 -0.63 7.31
C LEU A 50 -2.82 0.11 6.08
N ALA A 51 -4.11 0.46 6.04
CA ALA A 51 -4.75 1.17 4.95
C ALA A 51 -4.14 2.56 4.73
N GLN A 52 -3.84 3.28 5.80
CA GLN A 52 -3.12 4.56 5.74
C GLN A 52 -1.71 4.44 5.16
N ARG A 53 -1.13 3.23 5.18
CA ARG A 53 0.23 2.89 4.71
C ARG A 53 0.27 2.31 3.29
N LEU A 54 -0.88 2.13 2.68
CA LEU A 54 -1.01 1.63 1.31
C LEU A 54 -1.03 2.80 0.33
N TYR A 55 -0.11 2.73 -0.63
CA TYR A 55 0.03 3.67 -1.72
C TYR A 55 0.01 2.90 -3.04
N TYR A 56 -0.42 3.58 -4.10
CA TYR A 56 -0.50 2.99 -5.43
C TYR A 56 0.01 3.97 -6.48
N ILE A 57 0.79 3.45 -7.42
CA ILE A 57 1.26 4.15 -8.62
C ILE A 57 0.79 3.34 -9.83
N SER A 58 0.10 4.02 -10.74
CA SER A 58 -0.22 3.48 -12.05
C SER A 58 0.89 3.83 -13.04
N GLY A 59 1.54 2.84 -13.64
CA GLY A 59 2.61 3.06 -14.61
C GLY A 59 3.02 1.79 -15.35
N ASP A 60 3.64 1.96 -16.51
CA ASP A 60 4.29 0.85 -17.22
C ASP A 60 5.69 0.62 -16.64
N PHE A 61 6.05 -0.65 -16.40
CA PHE A 61 7.38 -1.05 -15.97
C PHE A 61 8.47 -0.77 -17.03
N ARG A 62 8.08 -0.46 -18.26
CA ARG A 62 8.99 -0.04 -19.33
C ARG A 62 9.18 1.47 -19.40
N ASP A 63 8.38 2.23 -18.64
CA ASP A 63 8.47 3.68 -18.61
C ASP A 63 9.36 4.13 -17.44
N SER A 64 10.48 4.76 -17.78
CA SER A 64 11.37 5.39 -16.80
C SER A 64 10.67 6.44 -15.93
N HIS A 65 9.63 7.09 -16.44
CA HIS A 65 8.84 8.06 -15.67
C HIS A 65 8.10 7.42 -14.50
N ALA A 66 7.62 6.18 -14.65
CA ALA A 66 6.96 5.45 -13.57
C ALA A 66 7.92 5.20 -12.39
N TYR A 67 9.20 4.98 -12.66
CA TYR A 67 10.24 4.85 -11.64
C TYR A 67 10.60 6.18 -10.98
N GLN A 68 10.54 7.30 -11.70
CA GLN A 68 10.71 8.63 -11.11
C GLN A 68 9.57 8.94 -10.13
N GLN A 69 8.33 8.68 -10.54
CA GLN A 69 7.17 8.83 -9.65
C GLN A 69 7.26 7.93 -8.42
N LEU A 70 7.78 6.71 -8.58
CA LEU A 70 8.06 5.80 -7.46
C LEU A 70 9.11 6.38 -6.52
N GLN A 71 10.21 6.94 -7.05
CA GLN A 71 11.23 7.60 -6.23
C GLN A 71 10.67 8.77 -5.44
N ASP A 72 9.89 9.65 -6.08
CA ASP A 72 9.26 10.80 -5.43
C ASP A 72 8.29 10.37 -4.32
N LEU A 73 7.48 9.35 -4.58
CA LEU A 73 6.55 8.81 -3.60
C LEU A 73 7.31 8.21 -2.40
N LEU A 74 8.33 7.39 -2.66
CA LEU A 74 9.15 6.81 -1.59
C LEU A 74 9.79 7.90 -0.73
N ALA A 75 10.34 8.96 -1.34
CA ALA A 75 10.92 10.09 -0.62
C ALA A 75 9.89 10.87 0.22
N GLN A 76 8.65 11.00 -0.26
CA GLN A 76 7.57 11.64 0.50
C GLN A 76 7.13 10.79 1.69
N VAL A 77 6.99 9.48 1.48
CA VAL A 77 6.56 8.53 2.51
C VAL A 77 7.62 8.37 3.60
N ASP A 78 8.90 8.34 3.21
CA ASP A 78 10.05 8.31 4.12
C ASP A 78 10.13 9.60 4.96
N LYS A 79 9.93 10.77 4.37
CA LYS A 79 9.92 12.05 5.11
C LYS A 79 8.73 12.24 6.05
N SER A 80 7.63 11.55 5.81
CA SER A 80 6.39 11.70 6.58
C SER A 80 6.33 10.74 7.78
N ARG A 81 7.44 10.05 8.09
CA ARG A 81 7.53 9.04 9.16
C ARG A 81 8.73 9.26 10.07
#